data_AF-A0A956Q8B1-F1
#
_entry.id   AF-A0A956Q8B1-F1
#
_cell.length_a   1.000
_cell.length_b   1.000
_cell.length_c   1.000
_cell.angle_alpha   90.00
_cell.angle_beta   90.00
_cell.angle_gamma   90.00
#
_symmetry.space_group_name_H-M   'P 1'
#
loop_
_entity.id
_entity.type
_entity.pdbx_description
1 polymer ?
#
loop_
_entity_poly.entity_id
_entity_poly.type
_entity_poly.pdbx_seq_one_letter_code
_entity_poly.pdbx_strand_id
1 'polypeptide(L)'
;MDRAIEVAQQALPGDVPVGCIILDNSHQVISEGWNRRELDNSIIAHAEMLAIQQANEKLGQWRLQACTLVVTLEPCPMCASAIIQ
;
A
#
# COMPACT_ATOMS: atom_id res chain seq x y z
N MET A 1 12.57 2.55 -3.64
CA MET A 1 11.95 1.56 -4.56
C MET A 1 12.20 0.14 -4.08
N ASP A 2 13.45 -0.23 -3.79
CA ASP A 2 13.85 -1.58 -3.36
C ASP A 2 12.97 -2.17 -2.25
N ARG A 3 12.66 -1.39 -1.21
CA ARG A 3 11.78 -1.84 -0.13
C ARG A 3 10.37 -2.22 -0.60
N ALA A 4 9.78 -1.49 -1.54
CA ALA A 4 8.46 -1.84 -2.10
C ALA A 4 8.52 -3.14 -2.93
N ILE A 5 9.65 -3.40 -3.60
CA ILE A 5 9.89 -4.66 -4.32
C ILE A 5 10.02 -5.82 -3.34
N GLU A 6 10.73 -5.65 -2.22
CA GLU A 6 10.81 -6.65 -1.14
C GLU A 6 9.42 -6.95 -0.57
N VAL A 7 8.58 -5.93 -0.34
CA VAL A 7 7.20 -6.11 0.12
C VAL A 7 6.37 -6.87 -0.91
N ALA A 8 6.54 -6.59 -2.21
CA ALA A 8 5.84 -7.29 -3.29
C ALA A 8 6.12 -8.81 -3.31
N GLN A 9 7.30 -9.24 -2.84
CA GLN A 9 7.67 -10.66 -2.75
C GLN A 9 6.87 -11.46 -1.71
N GLN A 10 6.11 -10.78 -0.84
CA GLN A 10 5.22 -11.42 0.13
C GLN A 10 3.90 -11.91 -0.49
N ALA A 11 3.60 -11.50 -1.74
CA ALA A 11 2.42 -11.97 -2.45
C ALA A 11 2.45 -13.50 -2.64
N LEU A 12 1.34 -14.15 -2.33
CA LEU A 12 1.20 -15.60 -2.47
C LEU A 12 0.86 -16.00 -3.92
N PRO A 13 1.09 -17.26 -4.32
CA PRO A 13 0.68 -17.76 -5.63
C PRO A 13 -0.81 -17.48 -5.90
N GLY A 14 -1.09 -16.83 -7.04
CA GLY A 14 -2.43 -16.39 -7.43
C GLY A 14 -2.59 -14.87 -7.38
N ASP A 15 -1.97 -14.22 -6.39
CA ASP A 15 -1.95 -12.75 -6.32
C ASP A 15 -0.87 -12.17 -7.25
N VAL A 16 -1.19 -11.02 -7.86
CA VAL A 16 -0.20 -10.24 -8.62
C VAL A 16 0.80 -9.64 -7.62
N PRO A 17 2.13 -9.79 -7.82
CA PRO A 17 3.14 -9.30 -6.88
C PRO A 17 3.28 -7.77 -6.96
N VAL A 18 2.41 -7.08 -6.24
CA VAL A 18 2.43 -5.62 -6.06
C VAL A 18 2.73 -5.31 -4.60
N GLY A 19 3.71 -4.44 -4.37
CA GLY A 19 4.07 -3.94 -3.06
C GLY A 19 3.95 -2.42 -3.00
N CYS A 20 3.57 -1.93 -1.83
CA CYS A 20 3.36 -0.52 -1.54
C CYS A 20 3.96 -0.19 -0.18
N ILE A 21 4.61 0.97 -0.08
CA ILE A 21 5.07 1.55 1.18
C ILE A 21 4.61 2.99 1.28
N ILE A 22 4.38 3.46 2.50
CA ILE A 22 4.10 4.87 2.79
C ILE A 22 5.25 5.42 3.62
N LEU A 23 5.83 6.53 3.15
CA LEU A 23 6.92 7.24 3.80
C LEU A 23 6.41 8.50 4.48
N ASP A 24 6.99 8.87 5.62
CA ASP A 24 6.80 10.18 6.23
C ASP A 24 7.63 11.27 5.52
N ASN A 25 7.52 12.50 6.03
CA ASN A 25 8.28 13.65 5.55
C ASN A 25 9.82 13.53 5.72
N SER A 26 10.26 12.60 6.56
CA SER A 26 11.67 12.28 6.83
C SER A 26 12.12 11.03 6.06
N HIS A 27 11.30 10.60 5.08
CA HIS A 27 11.49 9.42 4.24
C HIS A 27 11.59 8.10 5.02
N GLN A 28 11.03 8.02 6.24
CA GLN A 28 10.93 6.78 7.00
C GLN A 28 9.66 6.02 6.65
N VAL A 29 9.77 4.70 6.57
CA VAL A 29 8.62 3.82 6.28
C VAL A 29 7.65 3.82 7.48
N ILE A 30 6.44 4.32 7.25
CA ILE A 30 5.34 4.31 8.21
C ILE A 30 4.60 2.98 8.11
N SER A 31 4.25 2.55 6.89
CA SER A 31 3.47 1.34 6.63
C SER A 31 3.88 0.65 5.34
N GLU A 32 3.49 -0.62 5.23
CA GLU A 32 3.74 -1.51 4.11
C GLU A 32 2.47 -2.29 3.79
N GLY A 33 2.22 -2.54 2.50
CA GLY A 33 1.12 -3.37 2.03
C GLY A 33 1.50 -4.10 0.76
N TRP A 34 1.03 -5.33 0.59
CA TRP A 34 1.17 -6.09 -0.65
C TRP A 34 -0.20 -6.57 -1.11
N ASN A 35 -0.36 -6.84 -2.40
CA ASN A 35 -1.62 -7.31 -2.94
C ASN A 35 -1.97 -8.69 -2.36
N ARG A 36 -3.19 -8.79 -1.82
CA ARG A 36 -3.77 -9.96 -1.15
C ARG A 36 -5.20 -10.21 -1.64
N ARG A 37 -5.55 -9.75 -2.84
CA ARG A 37 -6.90 -9.85 -3.40
C ARG A 37 -7.41 -11.29 -3.40
N GLU A 38 -6.59 -12.21 -3.90
CA GLU A 38 -6.95 -13.63 -3.97
C GLU A 38 -6.87 -14.28 -2.58
N LEU A 39 -5.82 -13.97 -1.80
CA LEU A 39 -5.65 -14.49 -0.44
C LEU A 39 -6.84 -14.15 0.48
N ASP A 40 -7.28 -12.90 0.47
CA ASP A 40 -8.34 -12.40 1.35
C ASP A 40 -9.74 -12.53 0.75
N ASN A 41 -9.83 -13.02 -0.50
CA ASN A 41 -11.06 -13.02 -1.30
C ASN A 41 -11.79 -11.65 -1.25
N SER A 42 -11.02 -10.59 -1.46
CA SER A 42 -11.45 -9.21 -1.21
C SER A 42 -11.07 -8.30 -2.36
N ILE A 43 -12.07 -7.68 -2.99
CA ILE A 43 -11.89 -6.77 -4.12
C ILE A 43 -11.04 -5.52 -3.79
N ILE A 44 -10.92 -5.17 -2.51
CA ILE A 44 -10.19 -3.97 -2.05
C ILE A 44 -8.81 -4.28 -1.49
N ALA A 45 -8.40 -5.54 -1.36
CA ALA A 45 -7.13 -5.95 -0.72
C ALA A 45 -5.90 -5.73 -1.63
N HIS A 46 -5.85 -4.58 -2.30
CA HIS A 46 -4.70 -4.12 -3.06
C HIS A 46 -3.61 -3.55 -2.13
N ALA A 47 -2.36 -3.56 -2.60
CA ALA A 47 -1.20 -3.12 -1.83
C ALA A 47 -1.38 -1.69 -1.27
N GLU A 48 -1.89 -0.78 -2.08
CA GLU A 48 -2.11 0.63 -1.76
C GLU A 48 -3.17 0.80 -0.66
N MET A 49 -4.30 0.07 -0.79
CA MET A 49 -5.39 0.14 0.17
C MET A 49 -4.94 -0.36 1.55
N LEU A 50 -4.21 -1.48 1.58
CA LEU A 50 -3.70 -2.07 2.81
C LEU A 50 -2.62 -1.19 3.44
N ALA A 51 -1.73 -0.59 2.64
CA ALA A 51 -0.72 0.34 3.13
C ALA A 51 -1.36 1.61 3.73
N ILE A 52 -2.38 2.18 3.09
CA ILE A 52 -3.15 3.33 3.59
C ILE A 52 -3.85 2.97 4.91
N GLN A 53 -4.54 1.83 4.96
CA GLN A 53 -5.21 1.38 6.17
C GLN A 53 -4.22 1.24 7.33
N GLN A 54 -3.09 0.57 7.12
CA GLN A 54 -2.08 0.39 8.15
C GLN A 54 -1.45 1.73 8.57
N ALA A 55 -1.22 2.67 7.66
CA ALA A 55 -0.74 4.02 8.01
C ALA A 55 -1.76 4.76 8.89
N ASN A 56 -3.05 4.69 8.54
CA ASN A 56 -4.11 5.33 9.30
C ASN A 56 -4.22 4.76 10.72
N GLU A 57 -4.12 3.44 10.87
CA GLU A 57 -4.09 2.76 12.17
C GLU A 57 -2.87 3.19 12.99
N LYS A 58 -1.69 3.28 12.38
CA LYS A 58 -0.44 3.66 13.06
C LYS A 58 -0.41 5.12 13.50
N LEU A 59 -0.98 6.03 12.69
CA LEU A 59 -1.00 7.47 12.97
C LEU A 59 -2.25 7.92 13.75
N GLY A 60 -3.26 7.06 13.89
CA GLY A 60 -4.51 7.39 14.56
C GLY A 60 -5.37 8.43 13.83
N GLN A 61 -5.15 8.61 12.53
CA GLN A 61 -5.88 9.57 11.70
C GLN A 61 -5.98 9.08 10.26
N TRP A 62 -7.03 9.48 9.55
CA TRP A 62 -7.24 9.08 8.15
C TRP A 62 -6.51 9.95 7.13
N ARG A 63 -6.10 11.17 7.53
CA ARG A 63 -5.40 12.11 6.64
C ARG A 63 -3.90 11.82 6.65
N LEU A 64 -3.38 11.32 5.53
CA LEU A 64 -1.96 11.05 5.33
C LEU A 64 -1.24 12.25 4.68
N GLN A 65 -1.47 13.45 5.21
CA GLN A 65 -0.80 14.65 4.71
C GLN A 65 0.72 14.55 4.88
N ALA A 66 1.45 15.11 3.92
CA ALA A 66 2.92 15.08 3.87
C ALA A 66 3.54 13.66 3.87
N CYS A 67 2.74 12.63 3.56
CA CYS A 67 3.24 11.29 3.31
C CYS A 67 3.49 11.08 1.81
N THR A 68 4.40 10.18 1.48
CA THR A 68 4.65 9.75 0.09
C THR A 68 4.30 8.27 -0.05
N LEU A 69 3.40 7.94 -0.98
CA LEU A 69 3.09 6.56 -1.33
C LEU A 69 4.00 6.11 -2.48
N VAL A 70 4.69 4.98 -2.31
CA VAL A 70 5.54 4.36 -3.33
C VAL A 70 5.01 2.96 -3.60
N VAL A 71 4.64 2.69 -4.85
CA VAL A 71 4.06 1.41 -5.28
C VAL A 71 4.81 0.84 -6.47
N THR A 72 4.93 -0.48 -6.56
CA THR A 72 5.70 -1.17 -7.61
C THR A 72 5.01 -1.20 -8.97
N LEU A 73 3.71 -0.91 -9.01
CA LEU A 73 2.88 -0.88 -10.21
C LEU A 73 1.98 0.36 -10.15
N GLU A 74 1.67 0.95 -11.30
CA GLU A 74 0.75 2.09 -11.37
C GLU A 74 -0.60 1.75 -10.73
N PRO A 75 -1.14 2.61 -9.83
CA PRO A 75 -2.36 2.30 -9.10
C PRO A 75 -3.59 2.29 -10.01
N CYS A 76 -4.51 1.35 -9.78
CA CYS A 76 -5.77 1.29 -10.51
C CYS A 76 -6.72 2.45 -10.11
N PRO A 77 -7.81 2.72 -10.87
CA PRO A 77 -8.72 3.84 -10.56
C PRO A 77 -9.29 3.85 -9.14
N MET A 78 -9.53 2.67 -8.54
CA MET A 78 -9.97 2.54 -7.15
C MET A 78 -8.90 3.05 -6.18
N CYS A 79 -7.67 2.55 -6.30
CA CYS A 79 -6.56 2.93 -5.44
C CYS A 79 -6.15 4.39 -5.66
N ALA A 80 -6.10 4.86 -6.91
CA ALA A 80 -5.86 6.26 -7.24
C ALA A 80 -6.92 7.19 -6.59
N SER A 81 -8.19 6.79 -6.62
CA SER A 81 -9.25 7.56 -5.94
C SER A 81 -9.05 7.60 -4.43
N ALA A 82 -8.63 6.49 -3.81
CA ALA A 82 -8.35 6.43 -2.38
C ALA A 82 -7.14 7.29 -1.98
N ILE A 83 -6.11 7.36 -2.82
CA ILE A 83 -4.92 8.20 -2.60
C ILE A 83 -5.27 9.69 -2.57
N ILE A 84 -6.32 10.10 -3.30
CA ILE A 84 -6.75 11.51 -3.39
C ILE A 84 -7.59 11.94 -2.17
N GLN A 85 -8.18 11.00 -1.42
CA GLN A 85 -9.03 11.32 -0.26
C GLN A 85 -8.18 11.75 0.94
#